data_AF-A0A2A4T359-F1
#
_entry.id   AF-A0A2A4T359-F1
#
_cell.length_a   1.000
_cell.length_b   1.000
_cell.length_c   1.000
_cell.angle_alpha   90.00
_cell.angle_beta   90.00
_cell.angle_gamma   90.00
#
_symmetry.space_group_name_H-M   'P 1'
#
loop_
_entity.id
_entity.type
_entity.pdbx_description
1 polymer ?
#
loop_
_entity_poly.entity_id
_entity_poly.type
_entity_poly.pdbx_seq_one_letter_code
_entity_poly.pdbx_strand_id
1 'polypeptide(L)'
;MSPFKKRQQVIIKMASMIDSDMRDWTIKNGYFEWNGKNRLKSSETHRLLSGGVLYIPSEKMDDFFEIYTQSIKNKQPVFVTETTTPIFKLFIDLDFCNLEIIPNEKIIEHCKYIQGIIGEFFKNIYSVEERIAIISISPPKEKNKNGAIYQANGIHMNWPNILVDIHDALLLRKAIIYAFESRYGRRPFYNTWDQVVDESIYHHGGLRMIGSRKTKICKYCKNKPAQRSKCVNCSAHGRIYFPHVYELLDVIDGNEQQTNEYYMRLKENILELVKETSIKSSNRETGHDSLCKSKNLPLWMPKKLSKKDMNEISDGQPKKKKKMVDPPGKEDIDGMSQFSSNRELIYEDDKRFQGIRGFINSQLPTDYADCIVELNRCAGGAYYVARTDSSMCMNFEDAPRRYHHSNTIYFYISPKGLFQKCFCRCDTTEERIRGKCSDYISSKYSLTQKVKKLLFSEGQATEDTFRGPTANASVLINIDKPDFKSKYIVLNTRSGTKEPVYREKRLKSIDDLLDRFYEEASGQGDYERRKFRYKKDK
;
A
#
# COMPACT_ATOMS: atom_id res chain seq x y z
N MET A 1 -30.96 37.35 -16.12
CA MET A 1 -30.46 36.30 -15.19
C MET A 1 -28.94 36.39 -15.12
N SER A 2 -28.35 36.49 -13.92
CA SER A 2 -26.89 36.61 -13.77
C SER A 2 -26.14 35.37 -14.30
N PRO A 3 -24.87 35.50 -14.76
CA PRO A 3 -24.05 34.38 -15.21
C PRO A 3 -23.91 33.27 -14.16
N PHE A 4 -23.97 33.64 -12.87
CA PHE A 4 -23.96 32.72 -11.74
C PHE A 4 -25.21 31.83 -11.70
N LYS A 5 -26.41 32.41 -11.90
CA LYS A 5 -27.68 31.65 -11.96
C LYS A 5 -27.75 30.71 -13.17
N LYS A 6 -27.18 31.11 -14.32
CA LYS A 6 -27.07 30.23 -15.51
C LYS A 6 -26.12 29.04 -15.28
N ARG A 7 -24.98 29.24 -14.59
CA ARG A 7 -24.08 28.15 -14.20
C ARG A 7 -24.71 27.21 -13.17
N GLN A 8 -25.44 27.73 -12.17
CA GLN A 8 -26.19 26.90 -11.23
C GLN A 8 -27.26 26.05 -11.91
N GLN A 9 -28.04 26.60 -12.86
CA GLN A 9 -29.03 25.82 -13.60
C GLN A 9 -28.44 24.70 -14.45
N VAL A 10 -27.24 24.89 -15.03
CA VAL A 10 -26.54 23.84 -15.77
C VAL A 10 -25.99 22.76 -14.83
N ILE A 11 -25.51 23.14 -13.63
CA ILE A 11 -25.10 22.18 -12.59
C ILE A 11 -26.30 21.37 -12.07
N ILE A 12 -27.44 22.02 -11.84
CA ILE A 12 -28.72 21.39 -11.45
C ILE A 12 -29.18 20.40 -12.54
N LYS A 13 -29.02 20.73 -13.83
CA LYS A 13 -29.36 19.82 -14.95
C LYS A 13 -28.38 18.66 -15.16
N MET A 14 -27.15 18.73 -14.65
CA MET A 14 -26.16 17.63 -14.75
C MET A 14 -26.17 16.68 -13.54
N ALA A 15 -26.84 17.08 -12.45
CA ALA A 15 -26.94 16.39 -11.16
C ALA A 15 -28.03 15.31 -11.08
N SER A 16 -28.69 14.96 -12.19
CA SER A 16 -29.78 14.00 -12.18
C SER A 16 -29.35 12.63 -11.59
N MET A 17 -29.98 12.30 -10.46
CA MET A 17 -30.20 10.97 -9.86
C MET A 17 -29.37 10.55 -8.64
N ILE A 18 -28.72 11.48 -7.91
CA ILE A 18 -28.53 11.35 -6.44
C ILE A 18 -28.54 12.74 -5.82
N ASP A 19 -29.75 13.24 -5.58
CA ASP A 19 -29.97 14.34 -4.66
C ASP A 19 -30.59 13.76 -3.40
N SER A 20 -29.88 13.94 -2.29
CA SER A 20 -30.45 13.76 -0.96
C SER A 20 -31.00 15.13 -0.54
N ASP A 21 -31.99 15.13 0.35
CA ASP A 21 -32.55 16.37 0.92
C ASP A 21 -31.42 17.27 1.46
N MET A 22 -30.39 16.65 2.07
CA MET A 22 -29.16 17.33 2.49
C MET A 22 -28.44 18.02 1.34
N ARG A 23 -28.23 17.33 0.21
CA ARG A 23 -27.52 17.91 -0.94
C ARG A 23 -28.32 19.09 -1.51
N ASP A 24 -29.62 18.94 -1.69
CA ASP A 24 -30.49 20.01 -2.18
C ASP A 24 -30.48 21.22 -1.25
N TRP A 25 -30.58 20.98 0.06
CA TRP A 25 -30.48 22.02 1.06
C TRP A 25 -29.14 22.77 1.00
N THR A 26 -28.01 22.06 0.88
CA THR A 26 -26.69 22.71 0.76
C THR A 26 -26.52 23.52 -0.52
N ILE A 27 -27.10 23.08 -1.65
CA ILE A 27 -27.09 23.83 -2.91
C ILE A 27 -27.96 25.07 -2.81
N LYS A 28 -29.20 24.93 -2.32
CA LYS A 28 -30.18 26.02 -2.19
C LYS A 28 -29.66 27.16 -1.31
N ASN A 29 -28.95 26.82 -0.24
CA ASN A 29 -28.38 27.79 0.68
C ASN A 29 -26.97 28.29 0.29
N GLY A 30 -26.43 27.83 -0.85
CA GLY A 30 -25.12 28.30 -1.34
C GLY A 30 -23.91 27.79 -0.53
N TYR A 31 -24.07 26.65 0.15
CA TYR A 31 -23.02 25.99 0.92
C TYR A 31 -22.24 24.95 0.12
N PHE A 32 -22.78 24.50 -1.01
CA PHE A 32 -22.13 23.52 -1.90
C PHE A 32 -21.25 24.18 -2.97
N GLU A 33 -20.07 23.61 -3.21
CA GLU A 33 -19.20 23.99 -4.32
C GLU A 33 -18.65 22.77 -5.09
N TRP A 34 -18.71 22.85 -6.42
CA TRP A 34 -18.07 21.85 -7.30
C TRP A 34 -16.59 22.17 -7.49
N ASN A 35 -15.72 21.18 -7.21
CA ASN A 35 -14.25 21.26 -7.34
C ASN A 35 -13.52 22.28 -6.44
N GLY A 36 -14.18 22.93 -5.48
CA GLY A 36 -13.55 23.75 -4.43
C GLY A 36 -12.57 24.82 -4.92
N LYS A 37 -12.88 25.49 -6.05
CA LYS A 37 -11.94 26.38 -6.73
C LYS A 37 -12.03 27.84 -6.28
N ASN A 38 -13.14 28.25 -5.68
CA ASN A 38 -13.47 29.66 -5.45
C ASN A 38 -13.35 30.09 -3.98
N ARG A 39 -13.44 29.15 -3.02
CA ARG A 39 -13.28 29.45 -1.58
C ARG A 39 -11.97 28.90 -1.04
N LEU A 40 -11.45 29.52 0.01
CA LEU A 40 -10.23 29.09 0.69
C LEU A 40 -10.41 27.67 1.23
N LYS A 41 -9.42 26.80 1.00
CA LYS A 41 -9.43 25.42 1.50
C LYS A 41 -9.57 25.34 3.02
N SER A 42 -9.11 26.36 3.75
CA SER A 42 -9.21 26.45 5.21
C SER A 42 -10.64 26.67 5.74
N SER A 43 -11.58 27.14 4.93
CA SER A 43 -12.98 27.29 5.35
C SER A 43 -13.84 26.08 5.03
N GLU A 44 -13.25 25.05 4.42
CA GLU A 44 -13.94 23.83 4.05
C GLU A 44 -14.39 23.07 5.31
N THR A 45 -15.68 22.76 5.38
CA THR A 45 -16.25 22.02 6.52
C THR A 45 -16.41 20.53 6.23
N HIS A 46 -16.74 20.17 5.00
CA HIS A 46 -16.95 18.79 4.61
C HIS A 46 -16.53 18.53 3.16
N ARG A 47 -16.09 17.30 2.88
CA ARG A 47 -15.92 16.75 1.53
C ARG A 47 -17.06 15.81 1.21
N LEU A 48 -17.50 15.84 -0.05
CA LEU A 48 -18.40 14.80 -0.57
C LEU A 48 -17.59 13.77 -1.34
N LEU A 49 -17.69 12.50 -0.95
CA LEU A 49 -17.13 11.36 -1.70
C LEU A 49 -17.78 11.24 -3.09
N SER A 50 -19.02 11.75 -3.23
CA SER A 50 -19.75 11.92 -4.51
C SER A 50 -19.25 13.10 -5.36
N GLY A 51 -18.29 13.88 -4.85
CA GLY A 51 -17.68 15.03 -5.52
C GLY A 51 -18.27 16.36 -5.05
N GLY A 52 -17.39 17.33 -4.84
CA GLY A 52 -17.72 18.64 -4.29
C GLY A 52 -17.32 18.77 -2.82
N VAL A 53 -17.47 19.99 -2.31
CA VAL A 53 -17.12 20.38 -0.94
C VAL A 53 -18.26 21.24 -0.35
N LEU A 54 -18.39 21.21 0.97
CA LEU A 54 -19.37 21.99 1.73
C LEU A 54 -18.69 23.02 2.62
N TYR A 55 -19.32 24.19 2.72
CA TYR A 55 -18.95 25.30 3.59
C TYR A 55 -20.15 25.67 4.45
N ILE A 56 -20.36 24.92 5.53
CA ILE A 56 -21.47 25.11 6.46
C ILE A 56 -21.07 26.15 7.52
N PRO A 57 -21.74 27.30 7.62
CA PRO A 57 -21.49 28.24 8.71
C PRO A 57 -21.71 27.58 10.08
N SER A 58 -20.96 28.02 11.10
CA SER A 58 -21.04 27.42 12.44
C SER A 58 -22.46 27.48 13.03
N GLU A 59 -23.17 28.59 12.81
CA GLU A 59 -24.56 28.80 13.20
C GLU A 59 -25.58 27.96 12.42
N LYS A 60 -25.13 27.22 11.40
CA LYS A 60 -25.93 26.33 10.56
C LYS A 60 -25.51 24.87 10.65
N MET A 61 -24.60 24.54 11.58
CA MET A 61 -24.14 23.17 11.74
C MET A 61 -25.24 22.25 12.29
N ASP A 62 -26.06 22.74 13.23
CA ASP A 62 -27.21 21.98 13.74
C ASP A 62 -28.26 21.72 12.65
N ASP A 63 -28.64 22.75 11.88
CA ASP A 63 -29.53 22.60 10.72
C ASP A 63 -28.97 21.56 9.72
N PHE A 64 -27.63 21.54 9.53
CA PHE A 64 -26.96 20.56 8.69
C PHE A 64 -27.07 19.14 9.24
N PHE A 65 -26.86 18.93 10.55
CA PHE A 65 -27.00 17.61 11.17
C PHE A 65 -28.43 17.10 11.09
N GLU A 66 -29.43 17.97 11.26
CA GLU A 66 -30.84 17.62 11.11
C GLU A 66 -31.14 17.15 9.69
N ILE A 67 -30.78 17.93 8.66
CA ILE A 67 -31.08 17.54 7.27
C ILE A 67 -30.25 16.32 6.82
N TYR A 68 -29.01 16.19 7.28
CA TYR A 68 -28.18 14.99 7.05
C TYR A 68 -28.83 13.74 7.64
N THR A 69 -29.29 13.83 8.89
CA THR A 69 -29.97 12.74 9.59
C THR A 69 -31.30 12.40 8.93
N GLN A 70 -32.06 13.41 8.49
CA GLN A 70 -33.31 13.22 7.77
C GLN A 70 -33.08 12.44 6.47
N SER A 71 -32.04 12.76 5.70
CA SER A 71 -31.69 12.00 4.50
C SER A 71 -31.37 10.53 4.82
N ILE A 72 -30.67 10.24 5.92
CA ILE A 72 -30.41 8.86 6.34
C ILE A 72 -31.71 8.13 6.71
N LYS A 73 -32.58 8.78 7.51
CA LYS A 73 -33.89 8.22 7.90
C LYS A 73 -34.77 7.93 6.67
N ASN A 74 -34.74 8.82 5.68
CA ASN A 74 -35.42 8.69 4.39
C ASN A 74 -34.75 7.67 3.44
N LYS A 75 -33.71 6.93 3.90
CA LYS A 75 -32.93 5.97 3.12
C LYS A 75 -32.27 6.57 1.87
N GLN A 76 -32.08 7.90 1.85
CA GLN A 76 -31.34 8.59 0.81
C GLN A 76 -29.84 8.44 1.07
N PRO A 77 -29.03 8.07 0.06
CA PRO A 77 -27.61 7.87 0.26
C PRO A 77 -26.88 9.22 0.42
N VAL A 78 -26.15 9.34 1.53
CA VAL A 78 -25.24 10.46 1.82
C VAL A 78 -23.78 10.02 1.74
N PHE A 79 -22.88 10.94 1.41
CA PHE A 79 -21.48 10.64 1.04
C PHE A 79 -20.50 11.63 1.68
N VAL A 80 -20.68 11.93 2.97
CA VAL A 80 -20.04 13.06 3.63
C VAL A 80 -18.82 12.61 4.43
N THR A 81 -17.78 13.44 4.41
CA THR A 81 -16.59 13.35 5.26
C THR A 81 -16.38 14.73 5.87
N GLU A 82 -16.27 14.81 7.19
CA GLU A 82 -15.93 16.05 7.88
C GLU A 82 -14.44 16.32 7.75
N THR A 83 -14.06 17.59 7.57
CA THR A 83 -12.65 18.02 7.63
C THR A 83 -12.25 18.36 9.07
N THR A 84 -10.97 18.31 9.38
CA THR A 84 -10.47 18.81 10.67
C THR A 84 -10.50 20.34 10.73
N THR A 85 -10.75 20.88 11.91
CA THR A 85 -10.47 22.27 12.32
C THR A 85 -9.07 22.33 12.96
N PRO A 86 -8.47 23.51 13.23
CA PRO A 86 -7.15 23.58 13.86
C PRO A 86 -7.09 22.88 15.23
N ILE A 87 -8.13 23.07 16.04
CA ILE A 87 -8.46 22.25 17.20
C ILE A 87 -9.69 21.44 16.81
N PHE A 88 -9.77 20.16 17.14
CA PHE A 88 -10.89 19.29 16.79
C PHE A 88 -11.15 18.27 17.91
N LYS A 89 -12.34 17.65 17.90
CA LYS A 89 -12.66 16.58 18.85
C LYS A 89 -11.83 15.34 18.51
N LEU A 90 -11.18 14.71 19.49
CA LEU A 90 -10.29 13.58 19.26
C LEU A 90 -11.03 12.44 18.56
N PHE A 91 -10.39 11.91 17.51
CA PHE A 91 -10.86 10.74 16.79
C PHE A 91 -9.70 9.92 16.25
N ILE A 92 -9.96 8.63 16.05
CA ILE A 92 -9.01 7.64 15.52
C ILE A 92 -9.74 6.74 14.53
N ASP A 93 -9.14 6.49 13.37
CA ASP A 93 -9.61 5.51 12.38
C ASP A 93 -8.67 4.30 12.36
N LEU A 94 -9.24 3.10 12.51
CA LEU A 94 -8.54 1.82 12.50
C LEU A 94 -8.97 1.02 11.25
N ASP A 95 -8.05 0.75 10.31
CA ASP A 95 -8.30 -0.12 9.14
C ASP A 95 -7.59 -1.47 9.34
N PHE A 96 -8.24 -2.36 10.10
CA PHE A 96 -7.76 -3.73 10.24
C PHE A 96 -7.94 -4.47 8.92
N CYS A 97 -6.95 -5.30 8.58
CA CYS A 97 -6.97 -6.20 7.44
C CYS A 97 -6.32 -7.51 7.89
N ASN A 98 -7.08 -8.59 7.91
CA ASN A 98 -6.71 -9.89 8.44
C ASN A 98 -7.08 -11.01 7.46
N LEU A 99 -6.55 -12.22 7.65
CA LEU A 99 -6.99 -13.39 6.87
C LEU A 99 -8.43 -13.78 7.23
N GLU A 100 -8.78 -13.62 8.50
CA GLU A 100 -10.10 -13.90 9.05
C GLU A 100 -10.76 -12.62 9.58
N ILE A 101 -12.09 -12.64 9.69
CA ILE A 101 -12.85 -11.56 10.30
C ILE A 101 -12.47 -11.48 11.78
N ILE A 102 -12.12 -10.29 12.27
CA ILE A 102 -11.91 -10.06 13.70
C ILE A 102 -13.29 -10.00 14.38
N PRO A 103 -13.58 -10.85 15.39
CA PRO A 103 -14.82 -10.78 16.14
C PRO A 103 -14.98 -9.44 16.86
N ASN A 104 -16.22 -8.99 17.04
CA ASN A 104 -16.51 -7.71 17.67
C ASN A 104 -15.96 -7.61 19.11
N GLU A 105 -15.93 -8.71 19.85
CA GLU A 105 -15.40 -8.77 21.21
C GLU A 105 -13.91 -8.43 21.23
N LYS A 106 -13.16 -8.89 20.23
CA LYS A 106 -11.74 -8.58 20.05
C LYS A 106 -11.51 -7.15 19.59
N ILE A 107 -12.41 -6.61 18.78
CA ILE A 107 -12.38 -5.19 18.39
C ILE A 107 -12.60 -4.32 19.63
N ILE A 108 -13.59 -4.65 20.46
CA ILE A 108 -13.87 -3.92 21.72
C ILE A 108 -12.69 -4.03 22.67
N GLU A 109 -12.03 -5.20 22.78
CA GLU A 109 -10.80 -5.36 23.58
C GLU A 109 -9.69 -4.38 23.14
N HIS A 110 -9.44 -4.27 21.83
CA HIS A 110 -8.48 -3.30 21.31
C HIS A 110 -8.89 -1.85 21.60
N CYS A 111 -10.19 -1.54 21.47
CA CYS A 111 -10.72 -0.19 21.74
C CYS A 111 -10.60 0.18 23.23
N LYS A 112 -10.86 -0.76 24.15
CA LYS A 112 -10.63 -0.57 25.60
C LYS A 112 -9.16 -0.32 25.91
N TYR A 113 -8.25 -1.05 25.26
CA TYR A 113 -6.83 -0.80 25.43
C TYR A 113 -6.41 0.58 24.92
N ILE A 114 -6.95 1.04 23.79
CA ILE A 114 -6.77 2.43 23.32
C ILE A 114 -7.31 3.41 24.35
N GLN A 115 -8.50 3.15 24.90
CA GLN A 115 -9.12 3.99 25.91
C GLN A 115 -8.27 4.14 27.17
N GLY A 116 -7.65 3.06 27.66
CA GLY A 116 -6.69 3.11 28.76
C GLY A 116 -5.49 4.00 28.44
N ILE A 117 -4.93 3.90 27.23
CA ILE A 117 -3.84 4.77 26.75
C ILE A 117 -4.29 6.23 26.75
N ILE A 118 -5.46 6.56 26.19
CA ILE A 118 -6.02 7.92 26.21
C ILE A 118 -6.20 8.41 27.65
N GLY A 119 -6.67 7.54 28.55
CA GLY A 119 -6.79 7.82 29.98
C GLY A 119 -5.48 8.26 30.62
N GLU A 120 -4.33 7.68 30.25
CA GLU A 120 -3.04 8.11 30.81
C GLU A 120 -2.65 9.54 30.45
N PHE A 121 -3.01 10.02 29.26
CA PHE A 121 -2.73 11.39 28.82
C PHE A 121 -3.72 12.40 29.42
N PHE A 122 -4.97 11.99 29.60
CA PHE A 122 -6.08 12.93 29.83
C PHE A 122 -6.78 12.80 31.18
N LYS A 123 -6.45 11.81 32.02
CA LYS A 123 -7.14 11.58 33.31
C LYS A 123 -7.07 12.73 34.31
N ASN A 124 -6.06 13.60 34.17
CA ASN A 124 -5.88 14.78 35.02
C ASN A 124 -6.49 16.05 34.41
N ILE A 125 -7.02 15.97 33.19
CA ILE A 125 -7.56 17.10 32.42
C ILE A 125 -9.08 16.97 32.29
N TYR A 126 -9.55 15.76 32.01
CA TYR A 126 -10.96 15.44 31.80
C TYR A 126 -11.42 14.42 32.84
N SER A 127 -12.68 14.46 33.27
CA SER A 127 -13.30 13.48 34.15
C SER A 127 -13.51 12.12 33.46
N VAL A 128 -13.95 11.10 34.21
CA VAL A 128 -14.27 9.77 33.62
C VAL A 128 -15.41 9.89 32.60
N GLU A 129 -16.42 10.69 32.92
CA GLU A 129 -17.61 10.94 32.11
C GLU A 129 -17.29 11.75 30.86
N GLU A 130 -16.34 12.68 30.95
CA GLU A 130 -15.89 13.47 29.80
C GLU A 130 -15.04 12.65 28.83
N ARG A 131 -14.27 11.67 29.32
CA ARG A 131 -13.44 10.78 28.49
C ARG A 131 -14.24 9.65 27.83
N ILE A 132 -15.51 9.83 27.52
CA ILE A 132 -16.30 8.81 26.83
C ILE A 132 -15.82 8.57 25.40
N ALA A 133 -15.74 7.31 24.98
CA ALA A 133 -15.37 6.90 23.63
C ALA A 133 -16.52 6.18 22.94
N ILE A 134 -16.90 6.67 21.77
CA ILE A 134 -17.93 6.09 20.91
C ILE A 134 -17.23 5.27 19.83
N ILE A 135 -17.58 3.99 19.73
CA ILE A 135 -16.97 3.04 18.79
C ILE A 135 -17.96 2.74 17.67
N SER A 136 -17.57 3.01 16.43
CA SER A 136 -18.37 2.70 15.25
C SER A 136 -17.62 1.76 14.32
N ILE A 137 -18.31 0.80 13.73
CA ILE A 137 -17.70 -0.23 12.87
C ILE A 137 -18.35 -0.25 11.49
N SER A 138 -17.55 -0.50 10.45
CA SER A 138 -18.06 -0.82 9.13
C SER A 138 -18.15 -2.34 8.93
N PRO A 139 -19.15 -2.85 8.19
CA PRO A 139 -19.21 -4.27 7.84
C PRO A 139 -17.90 -4.76 7.22
N PRO A 140 -17.47 -6.01 7.51
CA PRO A 140 -16.28 -6.59 6.91
C PRO A 140 -16.32 -6.50 5.38
N LYS A 141 -15.17 -6.25 4.79
CA LYS A 141 -15.01 -6.17 3.34
C LYS A 141 -13.84 -7.01 2.88
N GLU A 142 -14.09 -7.83 1.88
CA GLU A 142 -13.04 -8.55 1.18
C GLU A 142 -12.12 -7.61 0.40
N LYS A 143 -10.82 -7.73 0.69
CA LYS A 143 -9.73 -7.12 -0.06
C LYS A 143 -8.88 -8.25 -0.65
N ASN A 144 -8.81 -8.34 -1.98
CA ASN A 144 -7.82 -9.19 -2.63
C ASN A 144 -6.48 -8.44 -2.66
N LYS A 145 -5.46 -9.00 -2.03
CA LYS A 145 -4.08 -8.53 -2.14
C LYS A 145 -3.21 -9.72 -2.54
N ASN A 146 -2.55 -9.62 -3.69
CA ASN A 146 -1.59 -10.62 -4.18
C ASN A 146 -2.17 -12.04 -4.28
N GLY A 147 -3.44 -12.18 -4.67
CA GLY A 147 -4.10 -13.49 -4.82
C GLY A 147 -4.65 -14.08 -3.52
N ALA A 148 -4.32 -13.50 -2.37
CA ALA A 148 -4.95 -13.85 -1.09
C ALA A 148 -6.14 -12.94 -0.80
N ILE A 149 -7.18 -13.52 -0.21
CA ILE A 149 -8.38 -12.81 0.24
C ILE A 149 -8.17 -12.43 1.70
N TYR A 150 -8.33 -11.14 2.00
CA TYR A 150 -8.26 -10.60 3.34
C TYR A 150 -9.60 -9.98 3.70
N GLN A 151 -9.96 -10.06 4.98
CA GLN A 151 -11.11 -9.41 5.57
C GLN A 151 -10.67 -8.09 6.19
N ALA A 152 -11.26 -7.00 5.74
CA ALA A 152 -10.96 -5.68 6.24
C ALA A 152 -12.14 -5.05 6.97
N ASN A 153 -11.87 -4.49 8.13
CA ASN A 153 -12.84 -3.84 9.00
C ASN A 153 -12.33 -2.46 9.37
N GLY A 154 -13.08 -1.42 9.00
CA GLY A 154 -12.86 -0.07 9.49
C GLY A 154 -13.54 0.12 10.84
N ILE A 155 -12.87 0.78 11.78
CA ILE A 155 -13.43 1.21 13.06
C ILE A 155 -13.11 2.68 13.28
N HIS A 156 -14.12 3.47 13.63
CA HIS A 156 -13.93 4.83 14.14
C HIS A 156 -14.07 4.81 15.66
N MET A 157 -13.16 5.49 16.34
CA MET A 157 -13.32 5.88 17.74
C MET A 157 -13.40 7.40 17.82
N ASN A 158 -14.41 7.92 18.53
CA ASN A 158 -14.66 9.34 18.72
C ASN A 158 -14.75 9.67 20.21
N TRP A 159 -14.06 10.72 20.64
CA TRP A 159 -14.15 11.28 22.00
C TRP A 159 -14.80 12.66 21.93
N PRO A 160 -16.11 12.78 22.19
CA PRO A 160 -16.88 14.01 21.93
C PRO A 160 -16.37 15.25 22.69
N ASN A 161 -15.76 15.03 23.87
CA ASN A 161 -15.35 16.11 24.78
C ASN A 161 -13.84 16.36 24.82
N ILE A 162 -13.02 15.43 24.29
CA ILE A 162 -11.57 15.60 24.29
C ILE A 162 -11.18 16.42 23.07
N LEU A 163 -10.54 17.56 23.30
CA LEU A 163 -10.09 18.46 22.24
C LEU A 163 -8.59 18.25 22.01
N VAL A 164 -8.20 18.17 20.75
CA VAL A 164 -6.81 17.99 20.34
C VAL A 164 -6.48 18.89 19.15
N ASP A 165 -5.21 19.24 19.00
CA ASP A 165 -4.66 19.69 17.73
C ASP A 165 -4.05 18.51 16.94
N ILE A 166 -3.54 18.80 15.75
CA ILE A 166 -2.92 17.77 14.89
C ILE A 166 -1.67 17.14 15.52
N HIS A 167 -0.91 17.90 16.32
CA HIS A 167 0.33 17.40 16.94
C HIS A 167 0.00 16.42 18.05
N ASP A 168 -1.01 16.75 18.87
CA ASP A 168 -1.51 15.88 19.93
C ASP A 168 -2.09 14.58 19.34
N ALA A 169 -2.89 14.66 18.27
CA ALA A 169 -3.42 13.47 17.59
C ALA A 169 -2.31 12.57 17.02
N LEU A 170 -1.26 13.16 16.42
CA LEU A 170 -0.11 12.40 15.91
C LEU A 170 0.72 11.77 17.03
N LEU A 171 0.87 12.46 18.16
CA LEU A 171 1.53 11.91 19.36
C LEU A 171 0.74 10.71 19.92
N LEU A 172 -0.57 10.85 20.09
CA LEU A 172 -1.45 9.78 20.58
C LEU A 172 -1.42 8.58 19.64
N ARG A 173 -1.47 8.80 18.32
CA ARG A 173 -1.30 7.75 17.32
C ARG A 173 0.00 6.97 17.51
N LYS A 174 1.12 7.66 17.73
CA LYS A 174 2.42 7.01 17.98
C LYS A 174 2.40 6.21 19.27
N ALA A 175 1.87 6.79 20.35
CA ALA A 175 1.73 6.12 21.64
C ALA A 175 0.93 4.81 21.50
N ILE A 176 -0.18 4.84 20.76
CA ILE A 176 -0.99 3.66 20.46
C ILE A 176 -0.19 2.60 19.70
N ILE A 177 0.52 2.97 18.64
CA ILE A 177 1.35 2.02 17.87
C ILE A 177 2.41 1.36 18.75
N TYR A 178 3.13 2.14 19.57
CA TYR A 178 4.13 1.60 20.50
C TYR A 178 3.51 0.66 21.54
N ALA A 179 2.39 1.05 22.14
CA ALA A 179 1.68 0.25 23.12
C ALA A 179 1.12 -1.05 22.52
N PHE A 180 0.65 -1.00 21.28
CA PHE A 180 0.14 -2.15 20.54
C PHE A 180 1.27 -3.10 20.13
N GLU A 181 2.40 -2.60 19.63
CA GLU A 181 3.58 -3.42 19.34
C GLU A 181 4.11 -4.11 20.60
N SER A 182 4.09 -3.41 21.73
CA SER A 182 4.55 -3.95 23.01
C SER A 182 3.61 -5.04 23.54
N ARG A 183 2.30 -4.85 23.41
CA ARG A 183 1.28 -5.78 23.94
C ARG A 183 1.01 -6.97 23.02
N TYR A 184 0.88 -6.73 21.73
CA TYR A 184 0.42 -7.71 20.74
C TYR A 184 1.52 -8.18 19.80
N GLY A 185 2.74 -7.63 19.93
CA GLY A 185 3.82 -7.87 18.98
C GLY A 185 3.64 -7.11 17.67
N ARG A 186 4.55 -7.35 16.74
CA ARG A 186 4.47 -6.78 15.38
C ARG A 186 3.38 -7.46 14.57
N ARG A 187 2.65 -6.67 13.79
CA ARG A 187 1.69 -7.21 12.82
C ARG A 187 2.36 -7.66 11.53
N PRO A 188 1.68 -8.55 10.76
CA PRO A 188 2.12 -8.92 9.43
C PRO A 188 2.34 -7.71 8.50
N PHE A 189 3.31 -7.82 7.60
CA PHE A 189 3.71 -6.73 6.70
C PHE A 189 2.58 -6.21 5.79
N TYR A 190 1.56 -7.03 5.53
CA TYR A 190 0.42 -6.65 4.68
C TYR A 190 -0.56 -5.67 5.36
N ASN A 191 -0.45 -5.51 6.70
CA ASN A 191 -1.24 -4.61 7.53
C ASN A 191 -0.55 -4.33 8.88
N THR A 192 0.55 -3.57 8.85
CA THR A 192 1.31 -3.17 10.05
C THR A 192 0.49 -2.26 10.97
N TRP A 193 0.89 -2.08 12.23
CA TRP A 193 0.19 -1.15 13.14
C TRP A 193 0.16 0.29 12.64
N ASP A 194 1.22 0.75 11.97
CA ASP A 194 1.25 2.06 11.29
C ASP A 194 0.20 2.18 10.17
N GLN A 195 -0.17 1.07 9.53
CA GLN A 195 -1.26 1.04 8.54
C GLN A 195 -2.64 0.86 9.17
N VAL A 196 -2.72 0.15 10.30
CA VAL A 196 -3.98 -0.03 11.04
C VAL A 196 -4.44 1.31 11.60
N VAL A 197 -3.57 2.03 12.33
CA VAL A 197 -3.91 3.35 12.88
C VAL A 197 -3.69 4.40 11.80
N ASP A 198 -4.74 4.76 11.06
CA ASP A 198 -4.63 5.51 9.81
C ASP A 198 -4.21 6.97 10.06
N GLU A 199 -2.98 7.33 9.67
CA GLU A 199 -2.46 8.70 9.75
C GLU A 199 -3.15 9.65 8.74
N SER A 200 -3.67 9.10 7.63
CA SER A 200 -4.11 9.91 6.48
C SER A 200 -5.32 10.77 6.78
N ILE A 201 -6.10 10.41 7.79
CA ILE A 201 -7.28 11.14 8.25
C ILE A 201 -6.93 12.55 8.74
N TYR A 202 -5.74 12.74 9.30
CA TYR A 202 -5.29 14.05 9.81
C TYR A 202 -4.79 14.98 8.69
N HIS A 203 -4.43 14.44 7.53
CA HIS A 203 -3.74 15.18 6.46
C HIS A 203 -4.58 15.41 5.20
N HIS A 204 -5.49 14.48 4.88
CA HIS A 204 -6.04 14.34 3.53
C HIS A 204 -7.55 14.19 3.42
N GLY A 205 -8.30 14.26 4.50
CA GLY A 205 -9.74 14.10 4.38
C GLY A 205 -10.59 14.33 5.62
N GLY A 206 -10.02 14.28 6.82
CA GLY A 206 -10.78 14.16 8.06
C GLY A 206 -11.52 12.81 8.12
N LEU A 207 -12.68 12.75 8.76
CA LEU A 207 -13.36 11.50 9.10
C LEU A 207 -14.68 11.31 8.34
N ARG A 208 -14.95 10.09 7.86
CA ARG A 208 -16.24 9.79 7.21
C ARG A 208 -17.35 9.78 8.26
N MET A 209 -18.38 10.60 8.07
CA MET A 209 -19.48 10.69 9.04
C MET A 209 -20.24 9.36 9.16
N ILE A 210 -20.77 9.08 10.35
CA ILE A 210 -21.62 7.91 10.57
C ILE A 210 -22.84 7.92 9.64
N GLY A 211 -23.22 6.76 9.10
CA GLY A 211 -24.26 6.66 8.07
C GLY A 211 -23.85 7.09 6.65
N SER A 212 -22.66 7.68 6.44
CA SER A 212 -22.18 8.02 5.09
C SER A 212 -21.58 6.83 4.35
N ARG A 213 -21.97 6.68 3.08
CA ARG A 213 -21.53 5.62 2.18
C ARG A 213 -20.23 6.00 1.45
N LYS A 214 -19.52 4.98 0.95
CA LYS A 214 -18.46 5.19 -0.06
C LYS A 214 -19.04 5.17 -1.47
N THR A 215 -18.36 5.87 -2.38
CA THR A 215 -18.65 5.81 -3.81
C THR A 215 -17.37 5.89 -4.63
N LYS A 216 -17.38 5.30 -5.83
CA LYS A 216 -16.30 5.44 -6.82
C LYS A 216 -16.88 5.85 -8.17
N ILE A 217 -16.08 6.55 -8.96
CA ILE A 217 -16.41 6.80 -10.37
C ILE A 217 -16.59 5.45 -11.08
N CYS A 218 -17.64 5.33 -11.88
CA CYS A 218 -17.89 4.12 -12.67
C CYS A 218 -16.72 3.93 -13.65
N LYS A 219 -16.05 2.78 -13.59
CA LYS A 219 -14.88 2.51 -14.43
C LYS A 219 -15.23 2.43 -15.93
N TYR A 220 -16.47 2.09 -16.26
CA TYR A 220 -16.95 1.93 -17.62
C TYR A 220 -17.24 3.28 -18.29
N CYS A 221 -18.21 4.05 -17.77
CA CYS A 221 -18.55 5.35 -18.36
C CYS A 221 -17.64 6.49 -17.90
N LYS A 222 -16.83 6.29 -16.84
CA LYS A 222 -15.94 7.30 -16.25
C LYS A 222 -16.66 8.60 -15.89
N ASN A 223 -17.96 8.51 -15.58
CA ASN A 223 -18.88 9.66 -15.38
C ASN A 223 -18.90 10.64 -16.58
N LYS A 224 -18.57 10.21 -17.79
CA LYS A 224 -18.64 11.02 -19.01
C LYS A 224 -20.09 11.10 -19.49
N PRO A 225 -20.68 12.30 -19.70
CA PRO A 225 -22.11 12.46 -19.97
C PRO A 225 -22.66 11.57 -21.07
N ALA A 226 -22.01 11.53 -22.24
CA ALA A 226 -22.45 10.75 -23.39
C ALA A 226 -22.45 9.22 -23.15
N GLN A 227 -21.54 8.74 -22.31
CA GLN A 227 -21.43 7.31 -21.97
C GLN A 227 -22.29 6.96 -20.77
N ARG A 228 -22.45 7.91 -19.84
CA ARG A 228 -23.22 7.76 -18.60
C ARG A 228 -24.68 7.47 -18.90
N SER A 229 -25.33 8.25 -19.77
CA SER A 229 -26.77 8.10 -20.05
C SER A 229 -27.19 6.71 -20.54
N LYS A 230 -26.24 5.92 -21.07
CA LYS A 230 -26.47 4.55 -21.58
C LYS A 230 -25.76 3.48 -20.74
N CYS A 231 -25.16 3.84 -19.61
CA CYS A 231 -24.28 2.93 -18.87
C CYS A 231 -25.07 2.03 -17.90
N VAL A 232 -25.28 0.77 -18.29
CA VAL A 232 -25.92 -0.26 -17.46
C VAL A 232 -25.15 -0.57 -16.17
N ASN A 233 -23.82 -0.55 -16.20
CA ASN A 233 -22.98 -0.89 -15.03
C ASN A 233 -23.17 0.03 -13.83
N CYS A 234 -23.62 1.26 -14.06
CA CYS A 234 -23.93 2.20 -12.99
C CYS A 234 -25.36 2.71 -13.09
N SER A 235 -26.21 2.08 -13.90
CA SER A 235 -27.59 2.51 -14.16
C SER A 235 -27.70 4.02 -14.43
N ALA A 236 -26.84 4.54 -15.31
CA ALA A 236 -26.72 5.95 -15.66
C ALA A 236 -26.35 6.94 -14.54
N HIS A 237 -25.92 6.48 -13.36
CA HIS A 237 -25.50 7.36 -12.28
C HIS A 237 -24.07 7.93 -12.44
N GLY A 238 -23.24 7.30 -13.28
CA GLY A 238 -21.83 7.69 -13.46
C GLY A 238 -20.89 7.24 -12.34
N ARG A 239 -21.45 6.68 -11.26
CA ARG A 239 -20.75 6.23 -10.05
C ARG A 239 -21.30 4.90 -9.56
N ILE A 240 -20.48 4.17 -8.82
CA ILE A 240 -20.85 2.94 -8.12
C ILE A 240 -20.89 3.25 -6.62
N TYR A 241 -22.00 2.90 -5.99
CA TYR A 241 -22.22 3.11 -4.56
C TYR A 241 -21.94 1.83 -3.80
N PHE A 242 -21.29 1.96 -2.66
CA PHE A 242 -21.06 0.85 -1.75
C PHE A 242 -22.08 0.93 -0.62
N PRO A 243 -22.72 -0.19 -0.25
CA PRO A 243 -23.77 -0.18 0.78
C PRO A 243 -23.20 0.06 2.19
N HIS A 244 -21.90 -0.20 2.39
CA HIS A 244 -21.25 -0.13 3.69
C HIS A 244 -21.24 1.29 4.27
N VAL A 245 -21.84 1.41 5.46
CA VAL A 245 -21.80 2.57 6.35
C VAL A 245 -21.11 2.16 7.65
N TYR A 246 -20.64 3.15 8.43
CA TYR A 246 -20.30 2.87 9.84
C TYR A 246 -21.58 2.89 10.66
N GLU A 247 -21.66 1.99 11.63
CA GLU A 247 -22.75 1.85 12.58
C GLU A 247 -22.20 1.79 14.00
N LEU A 248 -22.99 2.22 14.98
CA LEU A 248 -22.61 2.20 16.39
C LEU A 248 -22.36 0.75 16.84
N LEU A 249 -21.15 0.46 17.30
CA LEU A 249 -20.77 -0.82 17.86
C LEU A 249 -20.95 -0.81 19.38
N ASP A 250 -20.36 0.17 20.06
CA ASP A 250 -20.29 0.22 21.52
C ASP A 250 -19.93 1.63 22.02
N VAL A 251 -20.11 1.88 23.31
CA VAL A 251 -19.67 3.11 24.01
C VAL A 251 -18.99 2.72 25.32
N ILE A 252 -17.78 3.24 25.55
CA ILE A 252 -16.98 2.97 26.75
C ILE A 252 -16.58 4.26 27.47
N ASP A 253 -16.55 4.25 28.80
CA ASP A 253 -16.19 5.40 29.64
C ASP A 253 -14.68 5.54 29.86
N GLY A 254 -14.28 6.58 30.58
CA GLY A 254 -12.90 6.85 31.00
C GLY A 254 -12.22 5.77 31.86
N ASN A 255 -12.94 4.72 32.28
CA ASN A 255 -12.47 3.55 33.04
C ASN A 255 -12.61 2.25 32.24
N GLU A 256 -12.80 2.34 30.92
CA GLU A 256 -12.91 1.21 29.99
C GLU A 256 -14.15 0.33 30.22
N GLN A 257 -15.15 0.85 30.94
CA GLN A 257 -16.41 0.18 31.18
C GLN A 257 -17.44 0.56 30.13
N GLN A 258 -18.28 -0.40 29.74
CA GLN A 258 -19.37 -0.15 28.80
C GLN A 258 -20.44 0.72 29.46
N THR A 259 -20.91 1.74 28.75
CA THR A 259 -21.95 2.67 29.21
C THR A 259 -23.27 2.32 28.52
N ASN A 260 -24.00 1.33 29.02
CA ASN A 260 -25.24 0.85 28.40
C ASN A 260 -26.30 1.97 28.21
N GLU A 261 -26.44 2.86 29.18
CA GLU A 261 -27.38 3.99 29.09
C GLU A 261 -27.03 4.93 27.94
N TYR A 262 -25.76 5.36 27.86
CA TYR A 262 -25.27 6.23 26.77
C TYR A 262 -25.39 5.54 25.42
N TYR A 263 -25.04 4.25 25.34
CA TYR A 263 -25.18 3.45 24.13
C TYR A 263 -26.63 3.42 23.65
N MET A 264 -27.60 3.14 24.53
CA MET A 264 -29.01 3.11 24.15
C MET A 264 -29.51 4.48 23.68
N ARG A 265 -29.11 5.56 24.38
CA ARG A 265 -29.44 6.94 24.00
C ARG A 265 -29.00 7.26 22.57
N LEU A 266 -27.75 6.96 22.22
CA LEU A 266 -27.24 7.17 20.86
C LEU A 266 -27.88 6.25 19.82
N LYS A 267 -28.15 5.00 20.19
CA LYS A 267 -28.77 4.01 19.31
C LYS A 267 -30.19 4.41 18.91
N GLU A 268 -30.95 4.98 19.83
CA GLU A 268 -32.33 5.43 19.61
C GLU A 268 -32.40 6.82 18.97
N ASN A 269 -31.37 7.65 19.18
CA ASN A 269 -31.29 9.00 18.65
C ASN A 269 -30.13 9.19 17.65
N ILE A 270 -30.39 8.84 16.39
CA ILE A 270 -29.39 9.01 15.31
C ILE A 270 -28.89 10.45 15.14
N LEU A 271 -29.72 11.47 15.44
CA LEU A 271 -29.29 12.86 15.35
C LEU A 271 -28.22 13.15 16.38
N GLU A 272 -28.43 12.68 17.61
CA GLU A 272 -27.44 12.80 18.68
C GLU A 272 -26.18 12.00 18.37
N LEU A 273 -26.31 10.76 17.87
CA LEU A 273 -25.16 9.97 17.42
C LEU A 273 -24.33 10.70 16.34
N VAL A 274 -24.97 11.36 15.38
CA VAL A 274 -24.29 12.17 14.36
C VAL A 274 -23.56 13.37 14.99
N LYS A 275 -24.18 14.06 15.96
CA LYS A 275 -23.56 15.20 16.65
C LYS A 275 -22.38 14.79 17.52
N GLU A 276 -22.52 13.69 18.24
CA GLU A 276 -21.52 13.15 19.17
C GLU A 276 -20.32 12.55 18.42
N THR A 277 -20.53 11.98 17.24
CA THR A 277 -19.44 11.48 16.38
C THR A 277 -18.88 12.52 15.41
N SER A 278 -19.37 13.77 15.46
CA SER A 278 -18.76 14.86 14.71
C SER A 278 -17.36 15.15 15.25
N ILE A 279 -16.41 15.38 14.35
CA ILE A 279 -15.03 15.78 14.70
C ILE A 279 -14.89 17.31 14.84
N LYS A 280 -15.95 18.05 14.54
CA LYS A 280 -15.95 19.52 14.60
C LYS A 280 -15.97 19.99 16.05
N SER A 281 -15.08 20.93 16.36
CA SER A 281 -15.18 21.77 17.55
C SER A 281 -15.65 23.17 17.18
N SER A 282 -16.16 23.91 18.16
CA SER A 282 -16.48 25.30 17.96
C SER A 282 -15.18 26.11 17.79
N ASN A 283 -15.11 27.03 16.82
CA ASN A 283 -13.91 27.83 16.49
C ASN A 283 -13.42 28.76 17.64
N ARG A 284 -13.94 28.62 18.87
CA ARG A 284 -13.74 29.53 20.00
C ARG A 284 -13.31 28.85 21.29
N GLU A 285 -12.93 27.58 21.30
CA GLU A 285 -12.42 26.94 22.52
C GLU A 285 -10.99 27.44 22.83
N THR A 286 -10.95 28.61 23.47
CA THR A 286 -9.79 29.23 24.09
C THR A 286 -9.45 28.46 25.35
N GLY A 287 -8.66 27.40 25.22
CA GLY A 287 -8.24 26.60 26.38
C GLY A 287 -7.46 25.31 26.06
N HIS A 288 -7.15 25.04 24.80
CA HIS A 288 -6.39 23.84 24.44
C HIS A 288 -4.92 23.94 24.88
N ASP A 289 -4.61 23.29 26.01
CA ASP A 289 -3.25 23.03 26.46
C ASP A 289 -2.70 21.79 25.73
N SER A 290 -1.96 22.04 24.64
CA SER A 290 -1.39 20.97 23.82
C SER A 290 -0.54 19.99 24.63
N LEU A 291 -0.83 18.70 24.48
CA LEU A 291 -0.04 17.61 25.05
C LEU A 291 1.42 17.70 24.65
N CYS A 292 1.73 18.09 23.41
CA CYS A 292 3.10 18.25 22.95
C CYS A 292 3.89 19.35 23.70
N LYS A 293 3.21 20.29 24.37
CA LYS A 293 3.86 21.28 25.27
C LYS A 293 4.04 20.74 26.68
N SER A 294 3.11 19.89 27.12
CA SER A 294 3.20 19.14 28.37
C SER A 294 4.35 18.13 28.27
N LYS A 295 5.49 18.41 28.88
CA LYS A 295 6.67 17.52 28.87
C LYS A 295 6.45 16.17 29.62
N ASN A 296 5.22 15.88 30.02
CA ASN A 296 4.84 14.72 30.82
C ASN A 296 4.25 13.62 29.92
N LEU A 297 5.14 12.85 29.28
CA LEU A 297 4.74 11.62 28.59
C LEU A 297 4.59 10.47 29.61
N PRO A 298 3.71 9.48 29.36
CA PRO A 298 3.64 8.26 30.15
C PRO A 298 5.00 7.56 30.29
N LEU A 299 5.25 6.91 31.44
CA LEU A 299 6.56 6.30 31.75
C LEU A 299 6.95 5.16 30.81
N TRP A 300 5.97 4.43 30.28
CA TRP A 300 6.20 3.35 29.31
C TRP A 300 6.52 3.88 27.91
N MET A 301 6.28 5.16 27.66
CA MET A 301 6.61 5.80 26.39
C MET A 301 8.10 6.19 26.38
N PRO A 302 8.81 6.04 25.25
CA PRO A 302 10.21 6.44 25.17
C PRO A 302 10.41 7.90 25.55
N LYS A 303 11.29 8.18 26.54
CA LYS A 303 11.61 9.55 27.02
C LYS A 303 12.15 10.49 25.93
N LYS A 304 12.69 9.91 24.85
CA LYS A 304 13.07 10.64 23.63
C LYS A 304 12.47 9.91 22.44
N LEU A 305 11.50 10.54 21.80
CA LEU A 305 11.05 10.13 20.47
C LEU A 305 12.20 10.26 19.47
N SER A 306 12.24 9.39 18.48
CA SER A 306 13.29 9.45 17.45
C SER A 306 13.22 10.80 16.72
N LYS A 307 14.33 11.30 16.15
CA LYS A 307 14.30 12.53 15.32
C LYS A 307 13.25 12.44 14.21
N LYS A 308 13.06 11.23 13.67
CA LYS A 308 12.02 10.94 12.68
C LYS A 308 10.62 11.11 13.26
N ASP A 309 10.34 10.57 14.45
CA ASP A 309 9.03 10.73 15.09
C ASP A 309 8.77 12.19 15.48
N MET A 310 9.78 12.89 15.98
CA MET A 310 9.70 14.31 16.30
C MET A 310 9.38 15.15 15.06
N ASN A 311 10.03 14.88 13.93
CA ASN A 311 9.73 15.55 12.66
C ASN A 311 8.31 15.21 12.18
N GLU A 312 7.89 13.94 12.29
CA GLU A 312 6.54 13.53 11.89
C GLU A 312 5.45 14.22 12.74
N ILE A 313 5.71 14.45 14.02
CA ILE A 313 4.80 15.21 14.91
C ILE A 313 4.90 16.71 14.61
N SER A 314 6.11 17.28 14.51
CA SER A 314 6.30 18.73 14.37
C SER A 314 5.86 19.29 13.03
N ASP A 315 6.06 18.54 11.95
CA ASP A 315 5.84 19.06 10.61
C ASP A 315 4.35 19.29 10.34
N GLY A 316 3.44 18.54 10.98
CA GLY A 316 1.98 18.68 10.85
C GLY A 316 1.46 18.65 9.41
N GLN A 317 2.34 18.39 8.45
CA GLN A 317 2.15 18.53 7.02
C GLN A 317 2.03 17.12 6.45
N PRO A 318 1.23 16.94 5.39
CA PRO A 318 1.18 15.68 4.68
C PRO A 318 2.59 15.29 4.26
N LYS A 319 3.06 14.14 4.74
CA LYS A 319 4.22 13.47 4.13
C LYS A 319 3.99 13.51 2.62
N LYS A 320 4.94 14.05 1.84
CA LYS A 320 5.10 13.59 0.44
C LYS A 320 5.06 12.09 0.58
N LYS A 321 4.02 11.43 0.04
CA LYS A 321 3.76 9.99 0.19
C LYS A 321 5.12 9.33 0.38
N LYS A 322 5.43 8.82 1.59
CA LYS A 322 6.50 7.82 1.68
C LYS A 322 6.12 6.88 0.55
N LYS A 323 6.99 6.74 -0.46
CA LYS A 323 6.80 5.72 -1.48
C LYS A 323 6.39 4.51 -0.67
N MET A 324 5.16 4.05 -0.89
CA MET A 324 4.76 2.76 -0.39
C MET A 324 5.96 1.85 -0.70
N VAL A 325 6.32 0.94 0.19
CA VAL A 325 6.90 -0.28 -0.35
C VAL A 325 5.83 -0.74 -1.32
N ASP A 326 6.10 -0.50 -2.61
CA ASP A 326 5.03 -0.45 -3.60
C ASP A 326 4.29 -1.79 -3.47
N PRO A 327 2.94 -1.80 -3.37
CA PRO A 327 2.21 -3.03 -3.60
C PRO A 327 2.73 -3.54 -4.94
N PRO A 328 3.04 -4.85 -5.05
CA PRO A 328 3.90 -5.37 -6.10
C PRO A 328 3.50 -4.72 -7.42
N GLY A 329 4.46 -3.97 -7.99
CA GLY A 329 4.23 -3.29 -9.25
C GLY A 329 3.85 -4.32 -10.29
N LYS A 330 3.29 -3.88 -11.42
CA LYS A 330 3.06 -4.78 -12.55
C LYS A 330 4.32 -5.58 -12.90
N GLU A 331 5.50 -4.99 -12.70
CA GLU A 331 6.82 -5.62 -12.88
C GLU A 331 7.08 -6.75 -11.89
N ASP A 332 6.71 -6.59 -10.62
CA ASP A 332 6.83 -7.61 -9.57
C ASP A 332 5.80 -8.73 -9.80
N ILE A 333 4.57 -8.40 -10.20
CA ILE A 333 3.50 -9.36 -10.52
C ILE A 333 3.85 -10.19 -11.76
N ASP A 334 4.29 -9.54 -12.84
CA ASP A 334 4.67 -10.21 -14.07
C ASP A 334 5.96 -11.03 -13.87
N GLY A 335 6.92 -10.53 -13.10
CA GLY A 335 8.12 -11.27 -12.70
C GLY A 335 7.78 -12.49 -11.86
N MET A 336 6.82 -12.35 -10.94
CA MET A 336 6.29 -13.46 -10.17
C MET A 336 5.56 -14.47 -11.06
N SER A 337 4.78 -14.09 -12.07
CA SER A 337 4.08 -15.09 -12.92
C SER A 337 5.01 -16.09 -13.64
N GLN A 338 6.32 -15.85 -13.68
CA GLN A 338 7.32 -16.75 -14.28
C GLN A 338 7.65 -17.97 -13.40
N PHE A 339 7.31 -17.96 -12.11
CA PHE A 339 7.58 -19.10 -11.22
C PHE A 339 6.33 -19.98 -11.09
N SER A 340 6.52 -21.30 -11.12
CA SER A 340 5.49 -22.35 -11.12
C SER A 340 4.26 -22.05 -10.23
N SER A 341 3.07 -22.46 -10.69
CA SER A 341 1.76 -22.27 -10.06
C SER A 341 1.60 -22.97 -8.69
N ASN A 342 2.52 -23.83 -8.28
CA ASN A 342 2.52 -24.50 -6.97
C ASN A 342 3.51 -23.82 -6.01
N ARG A 343 3.02 -22.81 -5.26
CA ARG A 343 3.78 -22.13 -4.19
C ARG A 343 3.12 -22.32 -2.83
N GLU A 344 3.97 -22.53 -1.83
CA GLU A 344 3.62 -22.56 -0.41
C GLU A 344 4.29 -21.35 0.26
N LEU A 345 3.49 -20.45 0.85
CA LEU A 345 4.02 -19.32 1.62
C LEU A 345 4.59 -19.83 2.95
N ILE A 346 5.80 -19.41 3.28
CA ILE A 346 6.48 -19.73 4.54
C ILE A 346 6.42 -18.50 5.45
N TYR A 347 5.81 -18.66 6.63
CA TYR A 347 5.65 -17.58 7.62
C TYR A 347 6.92 -17.32 8.42
N GLU A 348 7.01 -16.14 9.04
CA GLU A 348 8.23 -15.70 9.75
C GLU A 348 8.60 -16.58 10.94
N ASP A 349 7.62 -17.12 11.65
CA ASP A 349 7.81 -18.02 12.78
C ASP A 349 8.29 -19.43 12.36
N ASP A 350 8.23 -19.75 11.07
CA ASP A 350 8.77 -21.00 10.53
C ASP A 350 10.30 -21.02 10.64
N LYS A 351 10.84 -22.14 11.13
CA LYS A 351 12.29 -22.35 11.26
C LYS A 351 13.03 -22.13 9.94
N ARG A 352 12.44 -22.51 8.80
CA ARG A 352 12.99 -22.30 7.44
C ARG A 352 13.19 -20.82 7.15
N PHE A 353 12.20 -19.99 7.49
CA PHE A 353 12.28 -18.55 7.34
C PHE A 353 13.42 -17.98 8.18
N GLN A 354 13.45 -18.31 9.47
CA GLN A 354 14.49 -17.86 10.40
C GLN A 354 15.89 -18.32 9.96
N GLY A 355 16.00 -19.53 9.41
CA GLY A 355 17.25 -20.06 8.87
C GLY A 355 17.77 -19.27 7.67
N ILE A 356 16.89 -18.89 6.73
CA ILE A 356 17.26 -18.05 5.58
C ILE A 356 17.58 -16.62 6.04
N ARG A 357 16.76 -16.04 6.92
CA ARG A 357 16.99 -14.70 7.50
C ARG A 357 18.35 -14.62 8.19
N GLY A 358 18.65 -15.58 9.07
CA GLY A 358 19.94 -15.66 9.75
C GLY A 358 21.12 -15.88 8.79
N PHE A 359 20.93 -16.65 7.72
CA PHE A 359 21.96 -16.81 6.68
C PHE A 359 22.22 -15.49 5.94
N ILE A 360 21.17 -14.78 5.50
CA ILE A 360 21.31 -13.50 4.81
C ILE A 360 22.02 -12.48 5.70
N ASN A 361 21.56 -12.32 6.94
CA ASN A 361 22.13 -11.35 7.88
C ASN A 361 23.61 -11.62 8.20
N SER A 362 24.07 -12.86 8.09
CA SER A 362 25.46 -13.23 8.40
C SER A 362 26.39 -13.29 7.19
N GLN A 363 25.86 -13.50 5.97
CA GLN A 363 26.68 -13.76 4.79
C GLN A 363 26.58 -12.69 3.70
N LEU A 364 25.51 -11.89 3.70
CA LEU A 364 25.28 -10.88 2.68
C LEU A 364 25.57 -9.46 3.23
N PRO A 365 25.77 -8.46 2.35
CA PRO A 365 25.92 -7.07 2.76
C PRO A 365 24.80 -6.59 3.71
N THR A 366 25.13 -5.65 4.60
CA THR A 366 24.19 -5.10 5.60
C THR A 366 22.95 -4.45 4.99
N ASP A 367 22.99 -4.06 3.71
CA ASP A 367 21.83 -3.62 2.93
C ASP A 367 20.70 -4.66 2.81
N TYR A 368 20.99 -5.92 3.15
CA TYR A 368 20.03 -7.02 3.17
C TYR A 368 19.69 -7.49 4.59
N ALA A 369 20.14 -6.78 5.63
CA ALA A 369 19.82 -7.12 7.00
C ALA A 369 18.30 -7.08 7.20
N ASP A 370 17.72 -8.21 7.63
CA ASP A 370 16.30 -8.42 7.86
C ASP A 370 15.38 -8.04 6.67
N CYS A 371 15.91 -8.06 5.45
CA CYS A 371 15.21 -7.53 4.29
C CYS A 371 14.14 -8.47 3.71
N ILE A 372 14.00 -9.70 4.21
CA ILE A 372 13.03 -10.67 3.65
C ILE A 372 11.62 -10.24 4.04
N VAL A 373 10.79 -9.97 3.03
CA VAL A 373 9.38 -9.58 3.20
C VAL A 373 8.45 -10.76 2.93
N GLU A 374 8.87 -11.71 2.11
CA GLU A 374 8.05 -12.87 1.74
C GLU A 374 8.95 -14.03 1.34
N LEU A 375 8.62 -15.23 1.78
CA LEU A 375 9.35 -16.44 1.43
C LEU A 375 8.37 -17.47 0.89
N ASN A 376 8.61 -17.93 -0.34
CA ASN A 376 7.80 -18.96 -0.96
C ASN A 376 8.64 -20.21 -1.19
N ARG A 377 8.10 -21.37 -0.81
CA ARG A 377 8.58 -22.69 -1.23
C ARG A 377 7.90 -23.04 -2.56
N CYS A 378 8.70 -23.38 -3.56
CA CYS A 378 8.24 -23.51 -4.93
C CYS A 378 8.51 -24.92 -5.48
N ALA A 379 7.72 -25.34 -6.47
CA ALA A 379 7.89 -26.60 -7.20
C ALA A 379 8.05 -27.81 -6.26
N GLY A 380 7.12 -27.97 -5.30
CA GLY A 380 7.12 -29.09 -4.36
C GLY A 380 8.31 -29.15 -3.39
N GLY A 381 9.08 -28.06 -3.27
CA GLY A 381 10.24 -27.96 -2.40
C GLY A 381 11.60 -27.90 -3.09
N ALA A 382 11.63 -27.94 -4.42
CA ALA A 382 12.90 -27.92 -5.17
C ALA A 382 13.70 -26.63 -4.97
N TYR A 383 13.02 -25.49 -4.72
CA TYR A 383 13.67 -24.21 -4.45
C TYR A 383 12.76 -23.28 -3.64
N TYR A 384 13.35 -22.20 -3.14
CA TYR A 384 12.67 -21.10 -2.47
C TYR A 384 12.94 -19.79 -3.20
N VAL A 385 11.98 -18.87 -3.08
CA VAL A 385 12.09 -17.49 -3.55
C VAL A 385 11.83 -16.57 -2.37
N ALA A 386 12.82 -15.77 -1.99
CA ALA A 386 12.70 -14.77 -0.94
C ALA A 386 12.62 -13.37 -1.57
N ARG A 387 11.48 -12.70 -1.42
CA ARG A 387 11.29 -11.31 -1.82
C ARG A 387 11.87 -10.38 -0.77
N THR A 388 12.46 -9.27 -1.21
CA THR A 388 13.08 -8.31 -0.32
C THR A 388 12.43 -6.93 -0.36
N ASP A 389 12.65 -6.13 0.69
CA ASP A 389 12.38 -4.69 0.69
C ASP A 389 13.63 -3.85 0.38
N SER A 390 14.75 -4.51 0.08
CA SER A 390 15.98 -3.88 -0.39
C SER A 390 15.89 -3.60 -1.90
N SER A 391 16.35 -2.42 -2.30
CA SER A 391 16.54 -2.06 -3.70
C SER A 391 18.00 -2.15 -4.15
N MET A 392 18.90 -2.64 -3.27
CA MET A 392 20.31 -2.77 -3.57
C MET A 392 20.54 -3.93 -4.53
N CYS A 393 21.08 -3.64 -5.71
CA CYS A 393 21.34 -4.64 -6.74
C CYS A 393 22.84 -4.87 -6.88
N MET A 394 23.30 -6.10 -6.63
CA MET A 394 24.68 -6.54 -6.89
C MET A 394 25.11 -6.48 -8.37
N ASN A 395 24.25 -6.04 -9.30
CA ASN A 395 24.62 -5.79 -10.68
C ASN A 395 25.08 -4.35 -10.93
N PHE A 396 25.01 -3.46 -9.94
CA PHE A 396 25.64 -2.15 -10.03
C PHE A 396 27.12 -2.23 -9.64
N GLU A 397 27.90 -1.23 -10.06
CA GLU A 397 29.26 -1.03 -9.56
C GLU A 397 29.27 -0.85 -8.03
N ASP A 398 30.27 -1.42 -7.37
CA ASP A 398 30.34 -1.48 -5.91
C ASP A 398 30.56 -0.11 -5.24
N ALA A 399 31.08 0.89 -5.99
CA ALA A 399 31.37 2.22 -5.46
C ALA A 399 31.14 3.34 -6.51
N PRO A 400 30.22 4.29 -6.27
CA PRO A 400 29.30 4.36 -5.14
C PRO A 400 28.22 3.27 -5.23
N ARG A 401 27.88 2.67 -4.08
CA ARG A 401 26.83 1.63 -4.00
C ARG A 401 25.49 2.18 -4.48
N ARG A 402 24.86 1.53 -5.46
CA ARG A 402 23.63 2.02 -6.09
C ARG A 402 22.41 1.15 -5.82
N TYR A 403 21.26 1.79 -5.96
CA TYR A 403 19.95 1.24 -5.63
C TYR A 403 18.99 1.47 -6.79
N HIS A 404 18.14 0.48 -7.08
CA HIS A 404 17.00 0.72 -7.95
C HIS A 404 16.00 1.69 -7.29
N HIS A 405 15.25 2.42 -8.11
CA HIS A 405 14.19 3.32 -7.60
C HIS A 405 12.96 2.57 -7.05
N SER A 406 12.88 1.25 -7.29
CA SER A 406 11.82 0.34 -6.86
C SER A 406 12.43 -1.00 -6.40
N ASN A 407 11.72 -1.72 -5.53
CA ASN A 407 12.17 -2.97 -4.94
C ASN A 407 11.99 -4.14 -5.91
N THR A 408 12.98 -4.33 -6.79
CA THR A 408 12.97 -5.38 -7.82
C THR A 408 13.81 -6.60 -7.43
N ILE A 409 14.37 -6.62 -6.21
CA ILE A 409 15.36 -7.61 -5.78
C ILE A 409 14.71 -8.79 -5.06
N TYR A 410 15.12 -9.99 -5.45
CA TYR A 410 14.74 -11.23 -4.81
C TYR A 410 15.90 -12.20 -4.75
N PHE A 411 15.86 -13.12 -3.79
CA PHE A 411 16.80 -14.22 -3.70
C PHE A 411 16.17 -15.52 -4.19
N TYR A 412 16.86 -16.17 -5.11
CA TYR A 412 16.58 -17.54 -5.53
C TYR A 412 17.47 -18.49 -4.72
N ILE A 413 16.86 -19.45 -4.05
CA ILE A 413 17.54 -20.32 -3.08
C ILE A 413 17.25 -21.78 -3.47
N SER A 414 18.30 -22.52 -3.82
CA SER A 414 18.20 -23.93 -4.20
C SER A 414 19.28 -24.75 -3.48
N PRO A 415 19.30 -26.08 -3.62
CA PRO A 415 20.39 -26.91 -3.08
C PRO A 415 21.78 -26.46 -3.54
N LYS A 416 21.86 -25.81 -4.72
CA LYS A 416 23.11 -25.27 -5.29
C LYS A 416 23.61 -24.05 -4.52
N GLY A 417 22.74 -23.24 -3.91
CA GLY A 417 23.10 -22.02 -3.19
C GLY A 417 22.02 -20.94 -3.23
N LEU A 418 22.34 -19.78 -2.66
CA LEU A 418 21.55 -18.56 -2.74
C LEU A 418 22.13 -17.63 -3.80
N PHE A 419 21.25 -17.03 -4.60
CA PHE A 419 21.59 -16.10 -5.68
C PHE A 419 20.66 -14.88 -5.64
N GLN A 420 21.21 -13.68 -5.76
CA GLN A 420 20.42 -12.47 -6.00
C GLN A 420 20.02 -12.41 -7.48
N LYS A 421 18.76 -12.08 -7.72
CA LYS A 421 18.20 -11.78 -9.04
C LYS A 421 17.37 -10.49 -8.96
N CYS A 422 17.02 -9.96 -10.11
CA CYS A 422 16.35 -8.66 -10.23
C CYS A 422 15.26 -8.70 -11.29
N PHE A 423 14.08 -8.10 -11.01
CA PHE A 423 12.98 -7.93 -11.97
C PHE A 423 13.05 -6.65 -12.79
N CYS A 424 14.12 -5.86 -12.66
CA CYS A 424 14.31 -4.65 -13.46
C CYS A 424 14.31 -4.99 -14.96
N ARG A 425 13.34 -4.42 -15.68
CA ARG A 425 13.17 -4.55 -17.14
C ARG A 425 13.80 -3.42 -17.94
N CYS A 426 14.55 -2.53 -17.28
CA CYS A 426 15.22 -1.44 -17.97
C CYS A 426 16.14 -2.02 -19.03
N ASP A 427 15.93 -1.60 -20.28
CA ASP A 427 16.71 -2.02 -21.42
C ASP A 427 18.02 -1.22 -21.51
N THR A 428 18.83 -1.29 -20.44
CA THR A 428 20.11 -0.57 -20.35
C THR A 428 21.15 -1.43 -19.65
N THR A 429 22.39 -1.28 -20.07
CA THR A 429 23.60 -1.81 -19.42
C THR A 429 24.41 -0.72 -18.75
N GLU A 430 23.97 0.53 -18.83
CA GLU A 430 24.65 1.67 -18.22
C GLU A 430 24.76 1.47 -16.70
N GLU A 431 25.97 1.66 -16.18
CA GLU A 431 26.31 1.51 -14.75
C GLU A 431 26.15 0.07 -14.19
N ARG A 432 25.97 -0.93 -15.06
CA ARG A 432 25.81 -2.33 -14.67
C ARG A 432 27.06 -3.14 -14.98
N ILE A 433 27.49 -3.95 -14.02
CA ILE A 433 28.73 -4.74 -14.14
C ILE A 433 28.56 -6.03 -14.95
N ARG A 434 27.34 -6.58 -15.06
CA ARG A 434 27.06 -7.87 -15.74
C ARG A 434 25.76 -7.81 -16.55
N GLY A 435 25.73 -6.93 -17.55
CA GLY A 435 24.63 -6.85 -18.51
C GLY A 435 23.32 -6.35 -17.90
N LYS A 436 22.19 -6.64 -18.56
CA LYS A 436 20.87 -6.21 -18.10
C LYS A 436 20.48 -6.91 -16.80
N CYS A 437 19.76 -6.22 -15.91
CA CYS A 437 19.32 -6.83 -14.65
C CYS A 437 18.33 -7.98 -14.84
N SER A 438 17.55 -7.99 -15.93
CA SER A 438 16.63 -9.09 -16.25
C SER A 438 17.34 -10.43 -16.43
N ASP A 439 18.59 -10.38 -16.89
CA ASP A 439 19.42 -11.56 -17.18
C ASP A 439 20.46 -11.82 -16.08
N TYR A 440 20.54 -10.92 -15.10
CA TYR A 440 21.55 -10.96 -14.05
C TYR A 440 21.27 -12.04 -13.00
N ILE A 441 22.34 -12.74 -12.62
CA ILE A 441 22.40 -13.63 -11.47
C ILE A 441 23.70 -13.30 -10.71
N SER A 442 23.61 -13.11 -9.40
CA SER A 442 24.81 -12.88 -8.58
C SER A 442 25.73 -14.08 -8.56
N SER A 443 26.95 -13.85 -8.06
CA SER A 443 27.79 -14.95 -7.57
C SER A 443 27.05 -15.78 -6.51
N LYS A 444 27.39 -17.07 -6.43
CA LYS A 444 26.78 -18.03 -5.51
C LYS A 444 27.16 -17.74 -4.06
N TYR A 445 26.16 -17.65 -3.18
CA TYR A 445 26.34 -17.73 -1.74
C TYR A 445 26.07 -19.17 -1.27
N SER A 446 27.10 -19.82 -0.74
CA SER A 446 27.02 -21.22 -0.32
C SER A 446 26.24 -21.37 0.98
N LEU A 447 25.06 -22.01 0.92
CA LEU A 447 24.27 -22.33 2.11
C LEU A 447 25.05 -23.24 3.06
N THR A 448 24.97 -22.97 4.36
CA THR A 448 25.52 -23.86 5.39
C THR A 448 24.79 -25.19 5.41
N GLN A 449 25.44 -26.27 5.88
CA GLN A 449 24.80 -27.59 5.96
C GLN A 449 23.54 -27.57 6.82
N LYS A 450 23.54 -26.79 7.91
CA LYS A 450 22.36 -26.57 8.77
C LYS A 450 21.19 -25.98 7.98
N VAL A 451 21.44 -24.92 7.20
CA VAL A 451 20.39 -24.27 6.40
C VAL A 451 19.95 -25.18 5.24
N LYS A 452 20.88 -25.92 4.61
CA LYS A 452 20.52 -26.89 3.55
C LYS A 452 19.59 -27.97 4.06
N LYS A 453 19.92 -28.64 5.17
CA LYS A 453 19.08 -29.69 5.78
C LYS A 453 17.72 -29.16 6.24
N LEU A 454 17.68 -27.90 6.67
CA LEU A 454 16.45 -27.24 7.09
C LEU A 454 15.51 -26.96 5.91
N LEU A 455 16.07 -26.61 4.76
CA LEU A 455 15.31 -26.20 3.58
C LEU A 455 14.97 -27.37 2.64
N PHE A 456 15.86 -28.36 2.54
CA PHE A 456 15.79 -29.46 1.58
C PHE A 456 15.99 -30.79 2.31
N SER A 457 15.01 -31.68 2.21
CA SER A 457 15.09 -33.05 2.74
C SER A 457 16.12 -33.88 1.97
N GLU A 458 16.83 -34.78 2.65
CA GLU A 458 17.78 -35.71 2.02
C GLU A 458 17.03 -36.59 1.00
N GLY A 459 17.32 -36.41 -0.29
CA GLY A 459 16.70 -37.16 -1.40
C GLY A 459 15.99 -36.32 -2.48
N GLN A 460 15.74 -35.01 -2.28
CA GLN A 460 15.12 -34.14 -3.31
C GLN A 460 16.13 -33.56 -4.32
N ALA A 461 17.00 -34.41 -4.86
CA ALA A 461 17.92 -34.03 -5.92
C ALA A 461 17.55 -34.74 -7.22
N THR A 462 16.50 -34.30 -7.92
CA THR A 462 16.27 -34.73 -9.30
C THR A 462 15.61 -33.64 -10.16
N GLU A 463 16.31 -33.35 -11.27
CA GLU A 463 15.93 -32.70 -12.53
C GLU A 463 15.43 -31.23 -12.53
N ASP A 464 16.35 -30.35 -12.94
CA ASP A 464 16.12 -28.99 -13.43
C ASP A 464 15.12 -29.01 -14.60
N THR A 465 13.93 -28.43 -14.42
CA THR A 465 13.12 -27.93 -15.55
C THR A 465 13.31 -26.43 -15.79
N PHE A 466 14.38 -25.83 -15.24
CA PHE A 466 14.72 -24.45 -15.56
C PHE A 466 15.58 -24.40 -16.83
N ARG A 467 14.93 -24.24 -17.99
CA ARG A 467 15.57 -23.62 -19.16
C ARG A 467 15.74 -22.13 -18.84
N GLY A 468 16.94 -21.74 -18.39
CA GLY A 468 17.36 -20.36 -18.59
C GLY A 468 17.32 -20.03 -20.10
N PRO A 469 17.37 -18.74 -20.49
CA PRO A 469 17.82 -18.44 -21.84
C PRO A 469 19.12 -19.22 -22.04
N THR A 470 19.13 -20.09 -23.05
CA THR A 470 20.35 -20.73 -23.53
C THR A 470 21.43 -19.67 -23.53
N ALA A 471 22.57 -19.96 -22.90
CA ALA A 471 23.75 -19.13 -23.06
C ALA A 471 23.86 -18.86 -24.56
N ASN A 472 23.59 -17.62 -24.98
CA ASN A 472 23.97 -17.20 -26.31
C ASN A 472 25.46 -17.51 -26.34
N ALA A 473 25.82 -18.45 -27.21
CA ALA A 473 27.19 -18.90 -27.39
C ALA A 473 28.04 -17.63 -27.49
N SER A 474 28.81 -17.36 -26.43
CA SER A 474 29.74 -16.25 -26.44
C SER A 474 30.88 -16.73 -27.32
N VAL A 475 30.87 -16.33 -28.58
CA VAL A 475 32.07 -16.44 -29.41
C VAL A 475 33.07 -15.46 -28.79
N LEU A 476 33.99 -15.97 -27.98
CA LEU A 476 35.16 -15.22 -27.55
C LEU A 476 36.05 -15.03 -28.79
N ILE A 477 35.87 -13.92 -29.49
CA ILE A 477 36.85 -13.45 -30.46
C ILE A 477 37.90 -12.68 -29.67
N ASN A 478 39.06 -13.29 -29.49
CA ASN A 478 40.20 -12.63 -28.87
C ASN A 478 40.82 -11.67 -29.90
N ILE A 479 40.41 -10.39 -29.86
CA ILE A 479 40.96 -9.35 -30.74
C ILE A 479 42.16 -8.72 -30.04
N ASP A 480 43.22 -9.50 -29.86
CA ASP A 480 44.53 -8.99 -29.47
C ASP A 480 45.61 -9.84 -30.15
N LYS A 481 45.67 -9.71 -31.48
CA LYS A 481 46.86 -9.81 -32.36
C LYS A 481 46.43 -9.90 -33.84
N PRO A 482 47.10 -9.22 -34.78
CA PRO A 482 46.74 -9.18 -36.20
C PRO A 482 47.18 -10.43 -36.98
N ASP A 483 47.03 -11.63 -36.42
CA ASP A 483 47.31 -12.88 -37.13
C ASP A 483 46.08 -13.80 -37.11
N PHE A 484 45.40 -13.86 -38.25
CA PHE A 484 44.23 -14.69 -38.53
C PHE A 484 44.56 -16.19 -38.45
N LYS A 485 44.61 -16.74 -37.24
CA LYS A 485 44.55 -18.19 -36.98
C LYS A 485 43.82 -18.47 -35.67
N SER A 486 42.52 -18.20 -35.58
CA SER A 486 41.68 -18.69 -34.49
C SER A 486 40.73 -19.78 -34.97
N LYS A 487 40.88 -20.96 -34.37
CA LYS A 487 40.04 -22.16 -34.55
C LYS A 487 38.63 -21.89 -34.01
N TYR A 488 37.60 -22.39 -34.67
CA TYR A 488 36.23 -22.39 -34.15
C TYR A 488 35.84 -23.78 -33.62
N ILE A 489 35.10 -23.81 -32.52
CA ILE A 489 34.46 -25.02 -31.96
C ILE A 489 32.96 -24.92 -32.32
N VAL A 490 32.44 -25.90 -33.04
CA VAL A 490 31.01 -26.01 -33.34
C VAL A 490 30.39 -27.02 -32.36
N LEU A 491 29.45 -26.57 -31.53
CA LEU A 491 28.61 -27.46 -30.73
C LEU A 491 27.32 -27.74 -31.49
N ASN A 492 27.22 -28.92 -32.09
CA ASN A 492 25.98 -29.39 -32.69
C ASN A 492 25.34 -30.39 -31.73
N THR A 493 24.22 -30.03 -31.10
CA THR A 493 23.42 -30.98 -30.33
C THR A 493 22.16 -31.32 -31.11
N ARG A 494 22.26 -32.26 -32.05
CA ARG A 494 21.10 -33.10 -32.37
C ARG A 494 21.00 -34.19 -31.31
N SER A 495 19.78 -34.41 -30.86
CA SER A 495 19.32 -35.41 -29.91
C SER A 495 20.22 -36.65 -29.76
N GLY A 496 20.68 -36.89 -28.52
CA GLY A 496 20.83 -38.26 -28.01
C GLY A 496 22.20 -38.93 -28.11
N THR A 497 23.31 -38.25 -28.38
CA THR A 497 24.65 -38.87 -28.21
C THR A 497 25.61 -37.99 -27.41
N LYS A 498 26.27 -38.63 -26.43
CA LYS A 498 27.27 -38.03 -25.53
C LYS A 498 28.64 -38.09 -26.21
N GLU A 499 29.00 -37.09 -27.01
CA GLU A 499 30.37 -36.55 -27.18
C GLU A 499 30.43 -35.50 -28.31
N PRO A 500 31.22 -34.41 -28.16
CA PRO A 500 31.37 -33.38 -29.20
C PRO A 500 32.26 -33.83 -30.36
N VAL A 501 31.81 -33.62 -31.59
CA VAL A 501 32.60 -33.85 -32.82
C VAL A 501 33.35 -32.58 -33.21
N TYR A 502 34.68 -32.62 -33.21
CA TYR A 502 35.53 -31.50 -33.63
C TYR A 502 35.78 -31.53 -35.15
N ARG A 503 35.54 -30.42 -35.85
CA ARG A 503 35.95 -30.23 -37.25
C ARG A 503 36.67 -28.90 -37.42
N GLU A 504 37.90 -28.96 -37.89
CA GLU A 504 38.71 -27.79 -38.23
C GLU A 504 38.38 -27.31 -39.66
N LYS A 505 38.02 -26.04 -39.83
CA LYS A 505 37.95 -25.40 -41.16
C LYS A 505 38.50 -23.98 -41.11
N ARG A 506 39.23 -23.60 -42.17
CA ARG A 506 39.84 -22.27 -42.37
C ARG A 506 38.79 -21.28 -42.86
N LEU A 507 38.76 -20.09 -42.26
CA LEU A 507 37.98 -18.94 -42.74
C LEU A 507 38.88 -18.00 -43.55
N LYS A 508 38.32 -17.38 -44.60
CA LYS A 508 39.07 -16.47 -45.48
C LYS A 508 38.88 -14.99 -45.14
N SER A 509 37.77 -14.59 -44.53
CA SER A 509 37.52 -13.22 -44.05
C SER A 509 36.41 -13.19 -42.98
N ILE A 510 36.20 -12.02 -42.35
CA ILE A 510 35.11 -11.77 -41.39
C ILE A 510 33.74 -11.77 -42.08
N ASP A 511 33.65 -11.30 -43.32
CA ASP A 511 32.39 -11.29 -44.08
C ASP A 511 31.90 -12.72 -44.36
N ASP A 512 32.83 -13.65 -44.62
CA ASP A 512 32.57 -15.09 -44.82
C ASP A 512 32.01 -15.78 -43.54
N LEU A 513 32.27 -15.20 -42.36
CA LEU A 513 31.73 -15.67 -41.07
C LEU A 513 30.29 -15.20 -40.87
N LEU A 514 30.00 -13.93 -41.22
CA LEU A 514 28.68 -13.33 -41.06
C LEU A 514 27.69 -13.90 -42.06
N ASP A 515 28.08 -14.08 -43.32
CA ASP A 515 27.20 -14.64 -44.35
C ASP A 515 26.75 -16.07 -44.00
N ARG A 516 27.66 -16.89 -43.45
CA ARG A 516 27.32 -18.26 -43.00
C ARG A 516 26.45 -18.29 -41.75
N PHE A 517 26.64 -17.34 -40.84
CA PHE A 517 25.78 -17.20 -39.66
C PHE A 517 24.35 -16.82 -40.07
N TYR A 518 24.21 -16.01 -41.13
CA TYR A 518 22.91 -15.67 -41.71
C TYR A 518 22.28 -16.81 -42.51
N GLU A 519 23.04 -17.61 -43.27
CA GLU A 519 22.51 -18.79 -43.96
C GLU A 519 21.93 -19.84 -42.99
N GLU A 520 22.62 -20.15 -41.89
CA GLU A 520 22.12 -21.12 -40.90
C GLU A 520 20.94 -20.58 -40.06
N ALA A 521 20.87 -19.27 -39.83
CA ALA A 521 19.73 -18.64 -39.14
C ALA A 521 18.49 -18.48 -40.03
N SER A 522 18.68 -18.30 -41.34
CA SER A 522 17.58 -18.07 -42.30
C SER A 522 16.79 -19.33 -42.70
N GLY A 523 17.21 -20.51 -42.25
CA GLY A 523 16.43 -21.75 -42.36
C GLY A 523 15.14 -21.78 -41.52
N GLN A 524 14.82 -20.71 -40.76
CA GLN A 524 13.63 -20.59 -39.93
C GLN A 524 12.97 -19.21 -40.06
N GLY A 525 12.18 -19.02 -41.13
CA GLY A 525 11.08 -18.04 -41.17
C GLY A 525 11.45 -16.55 -41.29
N ASP A 526 10.71 -15.85 -42.16
CA ASP A 526 10.90 -14.44 -42.57
C ASP A 526 11.29 -13.45 -41.46
N TYR A 527 12.53 -12.96 -41.52
CA TYR A 527 12.95 -11.72 -40.89
C TYR A 527 13.29 -10.70 -41.98
N GLU A 528 12.48 -9.64 -42.09
CA GLU A 528 12.73 -8.55 -43.02
C GLU A 528 14.09 -7.87 -42.76
N ARG A 529 14.86 -7.68 -43.85
CA ARG A 529 16.14 -6.94 -43.86
C ARG A 529 15.93 -5.48 -43.44
N ARG A 530 16.03 -5.16 -42.14
CA ARG A 530 16.33 -3.79 -41.72
C ARG A 530 17.82 -3.53 -41.90
N LYS A 531 18.15 -2.76 -42.94
CA LYS A 531 19.51 -2.24 -43.20
C LYS A 531 20.02 -1.47 -41.97
N PHE A 532 20.92 -2.06 -41.21
CA PHE A 532 21.75 -1.31 -40.26
C PHE A 532 22.76 -0.48 -41.07
N ARG A 533 22.59 0.84 -41.08
CA ARG A 533 23.66 1.77 -41.46
C ARG A 533 24.64 1.83 -40.28
N TYR A 534 25.83 1.29 -40.46
CA TYR A 534 26.94 1.50 -39.54
C TYR A 534 27.38 2.97 -39.65
N LYS A 535 27.26 3.75 -38.55
CA LYS A 535 28.04 4.98 -38.38
C LYS A 535 29.31 4.58 -37.64
N LYS A 536 30.43 4.75 -38.32
CA LYS A 536 31.77 4.46 -37.79
C LYS A 536 32.29 5.76 -37.16
N ASP A 537 32.00 5.97 -35.89
CA ASP A 537 32.59 7.07 -35.15
C ASP A 537 33.78 6.55 -34.32
N LYS A 538 34.92 7.23 -34.51
CA LYS A 538 36.10 7.22 -33.64
C LYS A 538 35.80 7.98 -32.36
#